data_AF-A0A150XGW9-F1
#
_entry.id   AF-A0A150XGW9-F1
#
_cell.length_a   1.000
_cell.length_b   1.000
_cell.length_c   1.000
_cell.angle_alpha   90.00
_cell.angle_beta   90.00
_cell.angle_gamma   90.00
#
_symmetry.space_group_name_H-M   'P 1'
#
loop_
_entity.id
_entity.type
_entity.pdbx_description
1 polymer ?
#
loop_
_entity_poly.entity_id
_entity_poly.type
_entity_poly.pdbx_seq_one_letter_code
_entity_poly.pdbx_strand_id
1 'polypeptide(L)'
;MKTFIEIIAIAIMVVASQMAFGQSKEKTLLRTEQLAARLELNDTQKAQLDKEFKANEEARKQRAEKYRALREEMKRDAFVERQAQHERLKEILTPEQLEKLKAMKSEGQRRGKARFQDRRGERMDRARIEQFRKRRPMMYKQRMERLKEMKEKEEGGGN
;
A
#
# COMPACT_ATOMS: atom_id res chain seq x y z
N MET A 1 -23.78 -40.86 12.27
CA MET A 1 -22.94 -40.07 11.34
C MET A 1 -23.50 -38.65 11.20
N LYS A 2 -23.39 -37.83 12.26
CA LYS A 2 -23.95 -36.45 12.33
C LYS A 2 -22.96 -35.47 13.00
N THR A 3 -21.65 -35.69 12.83
CA THR A 3 -20.62 -34.88 13.53
C THR A 3 -19.45 -34.44 12.64
N PHE A 4 -19.41 -34.86 11.37
CA PHE A 4 -18.29 -34.51 10.47
C PHE A 4 -18.58 -33.35 9.51
N ILE A 5 -19.84 -32.95 9.32
CA ILE A 5 -20.21 -31.87 8.38
C ILE A 5 -20.13 -30.48 9.06
N GLU A 6 -20.27 -30.41 10.39
CA GLU A 6 -20.20 -29.12 11.12
C GLU A 6 -18.77 -28.61 11.31
N ILE A 7 -17.75 -29.47 11.20
CA ILE A 7 -16.34 -29.08 11.39
C ILE A 7 -15.77 -28.39 10.14
N ILE A 8 -16.36 -28.58 8.95
CA ILE A 8 -15.86 -27.98 7.70
C ILE A 8 -16.22 -26.49 7.58
N ALA A 9 -17.25 -26.02 8.28
CA ALA A 9 -17.67 -24.61 8.23
C ALA A 9 -16.73 -23.65 8.98
N ILE A 10 -15.85 -24.15 9.85
CA ILE A 10 -15.01 -23.31 10.72
C ILE A 10 -13.59 -23.12 10.16
N ALA A 11 -13.16 -23.91 9.18
CA ALA A 11 -11.74 -23.97 8.77
C ALA A 11 -11.31 -23.03 7.62
N ILE A 12 -12.22 -22.34 6.92
CA ILE A 12 -11.85 -21.56 5.72
C ILE A 12 -11.40 -20.12 6.04
N MET A 13 -11.59 -19.63 7.27
CA MET A 13 -11.50 -18.19 7.53
C MET A 13 -10.13 -17.64 8.01
N VAL A 14 -9.02 -18.35 7.81
CA VAL A 14 -7.70 -17.84 8.25
C VAL A 14 -6.75 -17.45 7.12
N VAL A 15 -6.94 -17.91 5.87
CA VAL A 15 -5.91 -17.72 4.85
C VAL A 15 -6.44 -16.97 3.65
N ALA A 16 -6.43 -15.65 3.75
CA ALA A 16 -5.93 -14.75 2.70
C ALA A 16 -6.31 -13.32 3.07
N SER A 17 -5.30 -12.48 3.32
CA SER A 17 -5.15 -11.11 2.79
C SER A 17 -4.49 -10.14 3.77
N GLN A 18 -3.21 -10.37 4.06
CA GLN A 18 -2.34 -9.31 4.61
C GLN A 18 -1.84 -8.31 3.54
N MET A 19 -2.34 -8.37 2.31
CA MET A 19 -1.99 -7.40 1.25
C MET A 19 -3.23 -6.85 0.57
N ALA A 20 -3.86 -5.83 1.16
CA ALA A 20 -4.70 -4.89 0.45
C ALA A 20 -4.89 -3.65 1.32
N PHE A 21 -3.98 -2.68 1.18
CA PHE A 21 -4.19 -1.34 1.68
C PHE A 21 -5.20 -0.62 0.77
N GLY A 22 -6.29 -0.14 1.36
CA GLY A 22 -7.23 0.80 0.76
C GLY A 22 -8.16 0.19 -0.30
N GLN A 23 -9.23 -0.47 0.14
CA GLN A 23 -10.39 -0.69 -0.73
C GLN A 23 -11.61 0.02 -0.15
N SER A 24 -12.34 0.71 -1.03
CA SER A 24 -13.57 1.46 -0.74
C SER A 24 -14.76 0.51 -0.59
N LYS A 25 -15.81 0.95 0.11
CA LYS A 25 -17.07 0.20 0.33
C LYS A 25 -17.63 -0.44 -0.95
N GLU A 26 -17.51 0.25 -2.09
CA GLU A 26 -17.91 -0.27 -3.41
C GLU A 26 -17.17 -1.53 -3.83
N LYS A 27 -15.88 -1.65 -3.49
CA LYS A 27 -15.08 -2.85 -3.81
C LYS A 27 -15.43 -4.02 -2.90
N THR A 28 -15.88 -3.74 -1.68
CA THR A 28 -16.35 -4.76 -0.74
C THR A 28 -17.67 -5.37 -1.23
N LEU A 29 -18.62 -4.53 -1.65
CA LEU A 29 -19.86 -4.98 -2.30
C LEU A 29 -19.57 -5.82 -3.55
N LEU A 30 -18.68 -5.33 -4.43
CA LEU A 30 -18.27 -6.06 -5.64
C LEU A 30 -17.64 -7.42 -5.33
N ARG A 31 -16.88 -7.53 -4.23
CA ARG A 31 -16.28 -8.81 -3.80
C ARG A 31 -17.32 -9.77 -3.25
N THR A 32 -18.26 -9.29 -2.45
CA THR A 32 -19.36 -10.11 -1.92
C THR A 32 -20.19 -10.66 -3.07
N GLU A 33 -20.52 -9.84 -4.08
CA GLU A 33 -21.28 -10.28 -5.26
C GLU A 33 -20.51 -11.28 -6.12
N GLN A 34 -19.22 -11.06 -6.35
CA GLN A 34 -18.37 -12.01 -7.10
C GLN A 34 -18.24 -13.36 -6.38
N LEU A 35 -18.12 -13.36 -5.05
CA LEU A 35 -18.08 -14.59 -4.27
C LEU A 35 -19.44 -15.26 -4.21
N ALA A 36 -20.50 -14.47 -4.08
CA ALA A 36 -21.87 -14.98 -4.08
C ALA A 36 -22.24 -15.65 -5.40
N ALA A 37 -21.82 -15.10 -6.53
CA ALA A 37 -22.02 -15.71 -7.83
C ALA A 37 -21.18 -17.00 -8.02
N ARG A 38 -19.95 -17.03 -7.49
CA ARG A 38 -19.06 -18.21 -7.61
C ARG A 38 -19.41 -19.36 -6.70
N LEU A 39 -20.03 -19.07 -5.56
CA LEU A 39 -20.36 -20.05 -4.51
C LEU A 39 -21.88 -20.24 -4.37
N GLU A 40 -22.66 -19.65 -5.28
CA GLU A 40 -24.12 -19.71 -5.30
C GLU A 40 -24.74 -19.35 -3.94
N LEU A 41 -24.19 -18.32 -3.28
CA LEU A 41 -24.64 -17.92 -1.96
C LEU A 41 -26.06 -17.35 -2.01
N ASN A 42 -26.88 -17.72 -1.02
CA ASN A 42 -28.21 -17.13 -0.84
C ASN A 42 -28.12 -15.73 -0.19
N ASP A 43 -29.22 -14.99 -0.18
CA ASP A 43 -29.22 -13.60 0.28
C ASP A 43 -28.87 -13.44 1.76
N THR A 44 -29.20 -14.43 2.60
CA THR A 44 -28.81 -14.41 4.02
C THR A 44 -27.29 -14.58 4.20
N GLN A 45 -26.67 -15.47 3.41
CA GLN A 45 -25.23 -15.69 3.40
C GLN A 45 -24.48 -14.48 2.83
N LYS A 46 -25.02 -13.83 1.79
CA LYS A 46 -24.46 -12.58 1.24
C LYS A 46 -24.43 -11.47 2.29
N ALA A 47 -25.53 -11.28 3.02
CA ALA A 47 -25.62 -10.25 4.06
C ALA A 47 -24.63 -10.49 5.20
N GLN A 48 -24.43 -11.75 5.62
CA GLN A 48 -23.44 -12.12 6.63
C GLN A 48 -22.01 -11.89 6.12
N LEU A 49 -21.71 -12.28 4.89
CA LEU A 49 -20.39 -12.10 4.28
C LEU A 49 -20.03 -10.62 4.12
N ASP A 50 -20.99 -9.79 3.71
CA ASP A 50 -20.81 -8.35 3.59
C ASP A 50 -20.54 -7.69 4.95
N LYS A 51 -21.21 -8.15 6.01
CA LYS A 51 -20.97 -7.70 7.39
C LYS A 51 -19.55 -8.04 7.84
N GLU A 52 -19.10 -9.26 7.60
CA GLU A 52 -17.74 -9.71 7.95
C GLU A 52 -16.66 -8.91 7.19
N PHE A 53 -16.85 -8.67 5.90
CA PHE A 53 -15.88 -7.89 5.14
C PHE A 53 -15.81 -6.43 5.58
N LYS A 54 -16.95 -5.80 5.90
CA LYS A 54 -16.97 -4.46 6.47
C LYS A 54 -16.24 -4.40 7.81
N ALA A 55 -16.52 -5.33 8.72
CA ALA A 55 -15.84 -5.41 10.02
C ALA A 55 -14.32 -5.60 9.86
N ASN A 56 -13.90 -6.45 8.91
CA ASN A 56 -12.48 -6.67 8.62
C ASN A 56 -11.83 -5.42 8.00
N GLU A 57 -12.54 -4.69 7.13
CA GLU A 57 -12.06 -3.43 6.54
C GLU A 57 -11.83 -2.36 7.62
N GLU A 58 -12.77 -2.22 8.55
CA GLU A 58 -12.66 -1.29 9.68
C GLU A 58 -11.50 -1.67 10.62
N ALA A 59 -11.38 -2.95 10.98
CA ALA A 59 -10.27 -3.45 11.78
C ALA A 59 -8.91 -3.18 11.10
N ARG A 60 -8.82 -3.32 9.77
CA ARG A 60 -7.61 -2.99 9.00
C ARG A 60 -7.31 -1.50 9.00
N LYS A 61 -8.32 -0.64 8.86
CA LYS A 61 -8.16 0.82 8.91
C LYS A 61 -7.60 1.25 10.27
N GLN A 62 -8.19 0.79 11.35
CA GLN A 62 -7.72 1.08 12.70
C GLN A 62 -6.29 0.60 12.94
N ARG A 63 -5.94 -0.61 12.48
CA ARG A 63 -4.55 -1.10 12.54
C ARG A 63 -3.62 -0.21 11.73
N ALA A 64 -3.99 0.15 10.50
CA ALA A 64 -3.18 1.00 9.64
C ALA A 64 -2.94 2.39 10.26
N GLU A 65 -3.94 2.97 10.93
CA GLU A 65 -3.80 4.24 11.66
C GLU A 65 -2.85 4.11 12.84
N LYS A 66 -2.97 3.06 13.66
CA LYS A 66 -2.03 2.77 14.76
C LYS A 66 -0.60 2.63 14.26
N TYR A 67 -0.39 1.88 13.17
CA TYR A 67 0.94 1.74 12.58
C TYR A 67 1.47 3.03 11.95
N ARG A 68 0.60 3.89 11.40
CA ARG A 68 1.02 5.22 10.89
C ARG A 68 1.51 6.10 12.03
N ALA A 69 0.78 6.16 13.14
CA ALA A 69 1.18 6.93 14.31
C ALA A 69 2.53 6.44 14.87
N LEU A 70 2.67 5.13 15.09
CA LEU A 70 3.93 4.53 15.55
C LEU A 70 5.09 4.81 14.60
N ARG A 71 4.85 4.76 13.28
CA ARG A 71 5.89 5.05 12.29
C ARG A 71 6.34 6.51 12.31
N GLU A 72 5.42 7.45 12.55
CA GLU A 72 5.75 8.87 12.68
C GLU A 72 6.59 9.13 13.93
N GLU A 73 6.25 8.51 15.05
CA GLU A 73 7.02 8.55 16.30
C GLU A 73 8.45 8.01 16.08
N MET A 74 8.57 6.78 15.57
CA MET A 74 9.86 6.17 15.29
C MET A 74 10.73 6.99 14.32
N LYS A 75 10.13 7.71 13.36
CA LYS A 75 10.89 8.59 12.45
C LYS A 75 11.49 9.78 13.19
N ARG A 76 10.75 10.37 14.14
CA ARG A 76 11.22 11.50 14.95
C ARG A 76 12.38 11.06 15.83
N ASP A 77 12.24 9.94 16.53
CA ASP A 77 13.30 9.40 17.39
C ASP A 77 14.55 9.08 16.58
N ALA A 78 14.39 8.41 15.43
CA ALA A 78 15.51 8.12 14.55
C ALA A 78 16.16 9.38 13.95
N PHE A 79 15.44 10.51 13.88
CA PHE A 79 16.03 11.78 13.44
C PHE A 79 16.89 12.38 14.56
N VAL A 80 16.37 12.44 15.78
CA VAL A 80 17.09 12.94 16.96
C VAL A 80 18.34 12.09 17.22
N GLU A 81 18.21 10.76 17.19
CA GLU A 81 19.34 9.85 17.37
C GLU A 81 20.41 10.06 16.29
N ARG A 82 20.01 10.25 15.02
CA ARG A 82 20.95 10.52 13.94
C ARG A 82 21.68 11.84 14.11
N GLN A 83 21.02 12.87 14.62
CA GLN A 83 21.68 14.14 14.95
C GLN A 83 22.69 13.95 16.08
N ALA A 84 22.29 13.31 17.17
CA ALA A 84 23.18 13.05 18.30
C ALA A 84 24.40 12.20 17.89
N GLN A 85 24.20 11.16 17.08
CA GLN A 85 25.31 10.39 16.51
C GLN A 85 26.21 11.24 15.61
N HIS A 86 25.64 12.16 14.83
CA HIS A 86 26.43 13.03 13.97
C HIS A 86 27.31 13.99 14.77
N GLU A 87 26.80 14.59 15.83
CA GLU A 87 27.59 15.46 16.72
C GLU A 87 28.71 14.68 17.40
N ARG A 88 28.44 13.48 17.95
CA ARG A 88 29.48 12.60 18.51
C ARG A 88 30.58 12.25 17.50
N LEU A 89 30.22 12.07 16.24
CA LEU A 89 31.19 11.80 15.18
C LEU A 89 32.05 13.02 14.84
N LYS A 90 31.50 14.24 14.93
CA LYS A 90 32.29 15.48 14.73
C LYS A 90 33.32 15.71 15.84
N GLU A 91 33.02 15.25 17.06
CA GLU A 91 33.95 15.35 18.19
C GLU A 91 35.13 14.37 18.07
N ILE A 92 34.94 13.23 17.40
CA ILE A 92 35.94 12.15 17.27
C ILE A 92 36.74 12.26 15.96
N LEU A 93 36.09 12.66 14.87
CA LEU A 93 36.67 12.66 13.52
C LEU A 93 37.13 14.04 13.09
N THR A 94 38.21 14.10 12.32
CA THR A 94 38.58 15.36 11.65
C THR A 94 37.55 15.71 10.56
N PRO A 95 37.43 16.99 10.17
CA PRO A 95 36.51 17.42 9.11
C PRO A 95 36.70 16.63 7.80
N GLU A 96 37.95 16.35 7.42
CA GLU A 96 38.29 15.58 6.21
C GLU A 96 37.83 14.12 6.29
N GLN A 97 37.98 13.48 7.46
CA GLN A 97 37.52 12.12 7.69
C GLN A 97 35.99 12.03 7.66
N LEU A 98 35.30 13.05 8.16
CA LEU A 98 33.85 13.14 8.16
C LEU A 98 33.27 13.32 6.74
N GLU A 99 33.92 14.11 5.90
CA GLU A 99 33.56 14.22 4.47
C GLU A 99 33.79 12.91 3.71
N LYS A 100 34.91 12.22 3.99
CA LYS A 100 35.16 10.89 3.41
C LYS A 100 34.08 9.87 3.82
N LEU A 101 33.65 9.89 5.09
CA LEU A 101 32.57 9.04 5.60
C LEU A 101 31.23 9.34 4.91
N LYS A 102 30.89 10.62 4.70
CA LYS A 102 29.69 11.03 3.95
C LYS A 102 29.73 10.52 2.52
N ALA A 103 30.87 10.66 1.84
CA ALA A 103 31.06 10.19 0.49
C ALA A 103 30.85 8.67 0.38
N MET A 104 31.46 7.87 1.28
CA MET A 104 31.29 6.42 1.33
C MET A 104 29.82 6.00 1.53
N LYS A 105 29.10 6.69 2.42
CA LYS A 105 27.67 6.43 2.65
C LYS A 105 26.83 6.71 1.39
N SER A 106 27.11 7.82 0.71
CA SER A 106 26.40 8.20 -0.51
C SER A 106 26.63 7.20 -1.65
N GLU A 107 27.86 6.67 -1.76
CA GLU A 107 28.22 5.70 -2.79
C GLU A 107 27.56 4.34 -2.54
N GLY A 108 27.56 3.86 -1.29
CA GLY A 108 26.84 2.65 -0.89
C GLY A 108 25.34 2.73 -1.21
N GLN A 109 24.72 3.89 -0.97
CA GLN A 109 23.32 4.11 -1.29
C GLN A 109 23.05 4.10 -2.81
N ARG A 110 23.94 4.69 -3.60
CA ARG A 110 23.86 4.67 -5.08
C ARG A 110 23.97 3.24 -5.62
N ARG A 111 24.95 2.47 -5.13
CA ARG A 111 25.15 1.06 -5.53
C ARG A 111 23.97 0.18 -5.12
N GLY A 112 23.41 0.37 -3.93
CA GLY A 112 22.21 -0.35 -3.49
C GLY A 112 20.97 -0.03 -4.34
N LYS A 113 20.79 1.24 -4.71
CA LYS A 113 19.69 1.69 -5.58
C LYS A 113 19.81 1.13 -6.99
N ALA A 114 21.02 1.06 -7.55
CA ALA A 114 21.29 0.45 -8.85
C ALA A 114 20.89 -1.04 -8.84
N ARG A 115 21.41 -1.82 -7.89
CA ARG A 115 21.07 -3.25 -7.75
C ARG A 115 19.58 -3.51 -7.57
N PHE A 116 18.88 -2.62 -6.86
CA PHE A 116 17.44 -2.74 -6.69
C PHE A 116 16.67 -2.42 -7.99
N GLN A 117 17.14 -1.46 -8.79
CA GLN A 117 16.57 -1.18 -10.11
C GLN A 117 16.83 -2.31 -11.09
N ASP A 118 18.04 -2.89 -11.08
CA ASP A 118 18.39 -4.03 -11.93
C ASP A 118 17.47 -5.22 -11.64
N ARG A 119 17.32 -5.61 -10.36
CA ARG A 119 16.41 -6.70 -9.95
C ARG A 119 14.94 -6.42 -10.26
N ARG A 120 14.52 -5.16 -10.23
CA ARG A 120 13.13 -4.76 -10.54
C ARG A 120 12.89 -4.71 -12.06
N GLY A 121 13.91 -4.34 -12.83
CA GLY A 121 13.92 -4.36 -14.29
C GLY A 121 14.03 -5.77 -14.87
N GLU A 122 14.72 -6.69 -14.20
CA GLU A 122 14.74 -8.12 -14.54
C GLU A 122 13.41 -8.82 -14.26
N ARG A 123 12.66 -8.38 -13.23
CA ARG A 123 11.32 -8.92 -12.89
C ARG A 123 10.17 -8.32 -13.68
N MET A 124 10.33 -7.15 -14.28
CA MET A 124 9.34 -6.56 -15.18
C MET A 124 9.80 -6.73 -16.62
N ASP A 125 9.19 -7.68 -17.30
CA ASP A 125 9.37 -7.95 -18.72
C ASP A 125 9.40 -6.64 -19.54
N ARG A 126 10.46 -6.42 -20.33
CA ARG A 126 10.74 -5.11 -20.99
C ARG A 126 9.55 -4.63 -21.83
N ALA A 127 8.80 -5.55 -22.43
CA ALA A 127 7.59 -5.27 -23.18
C ALA A 127 6.49 -4.60 -22.32
N ARG A 128 6.37 -4.98 -21.06
CA ARG A 128 5.37 -4.43 -20.12
C ARG A 128 5.72 -3.02 -19.69
N ILE A 129 7.01 -2.73 -19.50
CA ILE A 129 7.52 -1.38 -19.19
C ILE A 129 7.26 -0.44 -20.38
N GLU A 130 7.49 -0.92 -21.60
CA GLU A 130 7.28 -0.11 -22.81
C GLU A 130 5.80 0.17 -23.07
N GLN A 131 4.91 -0.81 -22.87
CA GLN A 131 3.47 -0.60 -22.92
C GLN A 131 3.00 0.42 -21.87
N PHE A 132 3.55 0.36 -20.65
CA PHE A 132 3.23 1.31 -19.59
C PHE A 132 3.73 2.73 -19.90
N ARG A 133 4.90 2.85 -20.53
CA ARG A 133 5.48 4.11 -20.99
C ARG A 133 4.63 4.75 -22.10
N LYS A 134 4.10 3.95 -23.04
CA LYS A 134 3.17 4.41 -24.09
C LYS A 134 1.80 4.83 -23.52
N ARG A 135 1.31 4.16 -22.47
CA ARG A 135 0.01 4.44 -21.83
C ARG A 135 0.02 5.60 -20.81
N ARG A 136 1.18 5.94 -20.22
CA ARG A 136 1.33 7.05 -19.25
C ARG A 136 0.75 8.39 -19.72
N PRO A 137 1.07 8.91 -20.93
CA PRO A 137 0.55 10.20 -21.37
C PRO A 137 -0.97 10.21 -21.56
N MET A 138 -1.56 9.11 -22.05
CA MET A 138 -3.02 8.97 -22.20
C MET A 138 -3.72 8.98 -20.83
N MET A 139 -3.18 8.27 -19.85
CA MET A 139 -3.70 8.25 -18.48
C MET A 139 -3.64 9.64 -17.81
N TYR A 140 -2.59 10.42 -18.10
CA TYR A 140 -2.47 11.79 -17.61
C TYR A 140 -3.52 12.71 -18.24
N LYS A 141 -3.72 12.63 -19.57
CA LYS A 141 -4.76 13.38 -20.27
C LYS A 141 -6.17 13.06 -19.74
N GLN A 142 -6.52 11.79 -19.64
CA GLN A 142 -7.81 11.34 -19.09
C GLN A 142 -8.02 11.75 -17.62
N ARG A 143 -6.94 11.87 -16.85
CA ARG A 143 -7.03 12.36 -15.47
C ARG A 143 -7.28 13.86 -15.42
N MET A 144 -6.63 14.63 -16.30
CA MET A 144 -6.84 16.07 -16.41
C MET A 144 -8.24 16.41 -16.92
N GLU A 145 -8.77 15.65 -17.87
CA GLU A 145 -10.15 15.80 -18.36
C GLU A 145 -11.16 15.54 -17.24
N ARG A 146 -11.02 14.45 -16.49
CA ARG A 146 -11.89 14.19 -15.32
C ARG A 146 -11.81 15.27 -14.25
N LEU A 147 -10.63 15.85 -14.02
CA LEU A 147 -10.48 16.96 -13.07
C LEU A 147 -11.14 18.25 -13.58
N LYS A 148 -11.17 18.48 -14.89
CA LYS A 148 -11.92 19.60 -15.49
C LYS A 148 -13.42 19.38 -15.39
N GLU A 149 -13.91 18.19 -15.74
CA GLU A 149 -15.33 17.84 -15.61
C GLU A 149 -15.84 17.92 -14.16
N MET A 150 -15.01 17.56 -13.18
CA MET A 150 -15.35 17.72 -11.76
C MET A 150 -15.46 19.19 -11.36
N LYS A 151 -14.53 20.05 -11.81
CA LYS A 151 -14.59 21.49 -11.54
C LYS A 151 -15.80 22.16 -12.20
N GLU A 152 -16.11 21.82 -13.44
CA GLU A 152 -17.27 22.36 -14.16
C GLU A 152 -18.59 21.94 -13.50
N LYS A 153 -18.67 20.74 -12.93
CA LYS A 153 -19.83 20.29 -12.14
C LYS A 153 -19.96 20.96 -10.78
N GLU A 154 -18.84 21.30 -10.14
CA GLU A 154 -18.84 22.06 -8.88
C GLU A 154 -19.22 23.53 -9.11
N GLU A 155 -18.83 24.14 -10.23
CA GLU A 155 -19.14 25.53 -10.57
C GLU A 155 -20.55 25.70 -11.20
N GLY A 156 -21.09 24.68 -11.88
CA GLY A 156 -22.42 24.71 -12.51
C GLY A 156 -23.59 24.25 -11.62
N GLY A 157 -23.32 23.76 -10.41
CA GLY A 157 -24.33 23.24 -9.46
C GLY A 157 -24.81 24.25 -8.41
N GLY A 158 -24.36 25.52 -8.49
CA GLY A 158 -24.81 26.59 -7.60
C GLY A 158 -26.06 27.27 -8.14
N ASN A 159 -27.23 26.70 -7.87
CA ASN A 159 -28.50 27.40 -7.92
C ASN A 159 -29.35 27.00 -6.70
#